data_AF-A0A0D3RM35-F1
#
_entry.id   AF-A0A0D3RM35-F1
#
_cell.length_a   1.000
_cell.length_b   1.000
_cell.length_c   1.000
_cell.angle_alpha   90.00
_cell.angle_beta   90.00
_cell.angle_gamma   90.00
#
_symmetry.space_group_name_H-M   'P 1'
#
loop_
_entity.id
_entity.type
_entity.pdbx_description
1 polymer ?
#
loop_
_entity_poly.entity_id
_entity_poly.type
_entity_poly.pdbx_seq_one_letter_code
_entity_poly.pdbx_strand_id
1 'polypeptide(L)'
;MSFNLSRQQFLQMFAVMQSIKLINCYTAAGAAPGLAWYNGNIQIEQFSTLVSLLSDTPLMSNLQSMPSGSTAPILINPFAKGGYLPHSGPGFVVIPETGDLNIKENALYGAMDAHISVAFTNLIRKVNTRADHLTIYGPAFSGIAIDCGAYGIFSNRGKLSFDTEDRATATIEVSIPRVFRANEKVSRTLINILNCFIGQTMIDNDFSSCTLIYDEVSKINSVHVRQTHEKTLEQKLMECPIWATW
;
A
#
# COMPACT_ATOMS: atom_id res chain seq x y z
N MET A 1 -16.90 0.32 -22.17
CA MET A 1 -15.76 1.18 -22.53
C MET A 1 -14.57 0.80 -21.67
N SER A 2 -13.36 0.90 -22.20
CA SER A 2 -12.12 0.62 -21.46
C SER A 2 -11.64 1.88 -20.76
N PHE A 3 -11.32 1.78 -19.47
CA PHE A 3 -10.76 2.83 -18.63
C PHE A 3 -9.25 2.88 -18.85
N ASN A 4 -8.73 4.00 -19.36
CA ASN A 4 -7.30 4.21 -19.56
C ASN A 4 -6.74 4.94 -18.35
N LEU A 5 -5.78 4.33 -17.65
CA LEU A 5 -5.23 4.88 -16.42
C LEU A 5 -4.23 6.01 -16.72
N SER A 6 -4.32 7.08 -15.93
CA SER A 6 -3.20 8.02 -15.78
C SER A 6 -2.05 7.38 -15.03
N ARG A 7 -0.87 8.01 -15.05
CA ARG A 7 0.29 7.58 -14.26
C ARG A 7 -0.04 7.46 -12.77
N GLN A 8 -0.73 8.46 -12.23
CA GLN A 8 -1.12 8.54 -10.83
C GLN A 8 -2.10 7.43 -10.47
N GLN A 9 -3.12 7.23 -11.31
CA GLN A 9 -4.10 6.17 -11.15
C GLN A 9 -3.45 4.78 -11.22
N PHE A 10 -2.50 4.57 -12.14
CA PHE A 10 -1.78 3.31 -12.24
C PHE A 10 -0.97 3.00 -10.98
N LEU A 11 -0.23 3.98 -10.46
CA LEU A 11 0.56 3.83 -9.24
C LEU A 11 -0.32 3.62 -7.99
N GLN A 12 -1.41 4.38 -7.87
CA GLN A 12 -2.40 4.21 -6.81
C GLN A 12 -3.03 2.81 -6.85
N MET A 13 -3.44 2.36 -8.03
CA MET A 13 -4.03 1.05 -8.22
C MET A 13 -3.04 -0.06 -7.89
N PHE A 14 -1.78 0.06 -8.33
CA PHE A 14 -0.72 -0.87 -7.96
C PHE A 14 -0.55 -0.96 -6.44
N ALA A 15 -0.45 0.18 -5.75
CA ALA A 15 -0.26 0.22 -4.30
C ALA A 15 -1.41 -0.47 -3.54
N VAL A 16 -2.66 -0.22 -3.96
CA VAL A 16 -3.84 -0.86 -3.35
C VAL A 16 -3.87 -2.36 -3.62
N MET A 17 -3.64 -2.79 -4.87
CA MET A 17 -3.61 -4.22 -5.21
C MET A 17 -2.47 -4.95 -4.48
N GLN A 18 -1.30 -4.32 -4.38
CA GLN A 18 -0.16 -4.85 -3.63
C GLN A 18 -0.47 -4.96 -2.15
N SER A 19 -1.12 -3.95 -1.55
CA SER A 19 -1.52 -4.00 -0.14
C SER A 19 -2.46 -5.17 0.14
N ILE A 20 -3.48 -5.39 -0.70
CA ILE A 20 -4.37 -6.55 -0.60
C ILE A 20 -3.57 -7.86 -0.69
N LYS A 21 -2.57 -7.92 -1.59
CA LYS A 21 -1.67 -9.07 -1.69
C LYS A 21 -0.88 -9.32 -0.41
N LEU A 22 -0.27 -8.29 0.14
CA LEU A 22 0.49 -8.36 1.38
C LEU A 22 -0.40 -8.81 2.55
N ILE A 23 -1.57 -8.18 2.73
CA ILE A 23 -2.56 -8.54 3.75
C ILE A 23 -2.95 -10.02 3.61
N ASN A 24 -3.15 -10.53 2.39
CA ASN A 24 -3.46 -11.93 2.18
C ASN A 24 -2.32 -12.85 2.63
N CYS A 25 -1.07 -12.53 2.25
CA CYS A 25 0.11 -13.30 2.66
C CYS A 25 0.25 -13.34 4.19
N TYR A 26 0.06 -12.20 4.84
CA TYR A 26 0.19 -12.06 6.29
C TYR A 26 -0.88 -12.78 7.09
N THR A 27 -2.11 -12.85 6.56
CA THR A 27 -3.28 -13.38 7.29
C THR A 27 -3.74 -14.76 6.81
N ALA A 28 -3.03 -15.38 5.85
CA ALA A 28 -3.38 -16.70 5.31
C ALA A 28 -3.22 -17.81 6.36
N ALA A 29 -4.33 -18.44 6.76
CA ALA A 29 -4.34 -19.52 7.77
C ALA A 29 -3.81 -20.87 7.23
N GLY A 30 -2.56 -20.92 6.77
CA GLY A 30 -1.86 -22.15 6.37
C GLY A 30 -2.21 -22.70 4.97
N ALA A 31 -3.09 -22.04 4.22
CA ALA A 31 -3.36 -22.34 2.81
C ALA A 31 -2.54 -21.41 1.89
N ALA A 32 -2.25 -21.87 0.67
CA ALA A 32 -1.61 -21.03 -0.34
C ALA A 32 -2.44 -19.74 -0.56
N PRO A 33 -1.83 -18.54 -0.62
CA PRO A 33 -2.55 -17.29 -0.82
C PRO A 33 -3.32 -17.30 -2.15
N GLY A 34 -4.61 -17.63 -2.11
CA GLY A 34 -5.48 -17.73 -3.28
C GLY A 34 -5.96 -16.36 -3.76
N LEU A 35 -5.05 -15.52 -4.24
CA LEU A 35 -5.39 -14.24 -4.86
C LEU A 35 -5.49 -14.39 -6.37
N ALA A 36 -6.65 -14.05 -6.91
CA ALA A 36 -6.88 -13.93 -8.34
C ALA A 36 -7.39 -12.51 -8.64
N TRP A 37 -6.95 -11.97 -9.77
CA TRP A 37 -7.31 -10.63 -10.25
C TRP A 37 -7.99 -10.77 -11.61
N TYR A 38 -9.14 -10.14 -11.76
CA TYR A 38 -9.90 -10.14 -13.00
C TYR A 38 -10.18 -8.70 -13.42
N ASN A 39 -9.94 -8.43 -14.70
CA ASN A 39 -10.15 -7.10 -15.27
C ASN A 39 -11.66 -6.81 -15.35
N GLY A 40 -12.11 -5.73 -14.73
CA GLY A 40 -13.50 -5.28 -14.88
C GLY A 40 -13.67 -4.42 -16.13
N ASN A 41 -12.91 -3.33 -16.20
CA ASN A 41 -13.02 -2.37 -17.31
C ASN A 41 -11.72 -1.60 -17.63
N ILE A 42 -10.55 -2.00 -17.14
CA ILE A 42 -9.29 -1.28 -17.38
C ILE A 42 -8.71 -1.66 -18.75
N GLN A 43 -7.94 -0.78 -19.36
CA GLN A 43 -7.14 -1.09 -20.55
C GLN A 43 -6.29 -2.35 -20.34
N ILE A 44 -6.40 -3.29 -21.28
CA ILE A 44 -5.94 -4.67 -21.12
C ILE A 44 -4.42 -4.76 -20.87
N GLU A 45 -3.62 -3.97 -21.56
CA GLU A 45 -2.16 -3.93 -21.42
C GLU A 45 -1.73 -3.35 -20.06
N GLN A 46 -2.38 -2.29 -19.60
CA GLN A 46 -2.17 -1.69 -18.28
C GLN A 46 -2.54 -2.68 -17.18
N PHE A 47 -3.71 -3.34 -17.29
CA PHE A 47 -4.13 -4.35 -16.33
C PHE A 47 -3.19 -5.56 -16.30
N SER A 48 -2.81 -6.09 -17.47
CA SER A 48 -1.85 -7.19 -17.57
C SER A 48 -0.51 -6.83 -16.92
N THR A 49 -0.04 -5.60 -17.13
CA THR A 49 1.19 -5.11 -16.52
C THR A 49 1.07 -4.99 -15.00
N LEU A 50 -0.06 -4.48 -14.47
CA LEU A 50 -0.31 -4.44 -13.03
C LEU A 50 -0.21 -5.84 -12.42
N VAL A 51 -0.87 -6.84 -13.02
CA VAL A 51 -0.83 -8.23 -12.54
C VAL A 51 0.59 -8.81 -12.62
N SER A 52 1.34 -8.53 -13.69
CA SER A 52 2.75 -8.95 -13.80
C SER A 52 3.66 -8.26 -12.78
N LEU A 53 3.44 -7.00 -12.44
CA LEU A 53 4.22 -6.32 -11.39
C LEU A 53 3.87 -6.91 -10.02
N LEU A 54 2.61 -7.29 -9.80
CA LEU A 54 2.20 -7.94 -8.57
C LEU A 54 2.84 -9.32 -8.40
N SER A 55 3.10 -10.08 -9.46
CA SER A 55 3.82 -11.36 -9.33
C SER A 55 5.24 -11.18 -8.79
N ASP A 56 5.86 -10.03 -9.03
CA ASP A 56 7.20 -9.68 -8.54
C ASP A 56 7.19 -9.15 -7.10
N THR A 57 6.02 -9.09 -6.44
CA THR A 57 5.94 -8.68 -5.03
C THR A 57 6.69 -9.68 -4.15
N PRO A 58 7.67 -9.22 -3.33
CA PRO A 58 8.40 -10.06 -2.38
C PRO A 58 7.46 -10.91 -1.54
N LEU A 59 7.81 -12.19 -1.40
CA LEU A 59 7.06 -13.11 -0.55
C LEU A 59 7.26 -12.74 0.92
N MET A 60 6.17 -12.91 1.67
CA MET A 60 6.08 -12.49 3.05
C MET A 60 5.61 -13.63 3.93
N SER A 61 6.26 -13.78 5.08
CA SER A 61 5.89 -14.74 6.10
C SER A 61 4.54 -14.39 6.72
N ASN A 62 3.77 -15.40 7.12
CA ASN A 62 2.54 -15.20 7.89
C ASN A 62 2.89 -14.55 9.25
N LEU A 63 2.07 -13.63 9.73
CA LEU A 63 2.24 -12.96 11.02
C LEU A 63 2.39 -13.92 12.21
N GLN A 64 1.69 -15.06 12.21
CA GLN A 64 1.80 -16.11 13.23
C GLN A 64 3.18 -16.78 13.26
N SER A 65 3.92 -16.72 12.15
CA SER A 65 5.29 -17.28 12.04
C SER A 65 6.37 -16.24 12.28
N MET A 66 6.01 -14.95 12.36
CA MET A 66 6.98 -13.89 12.59
C MET A 66 7.33 -13.80 14.09
N PRO A 67 8.60 -13.50 14.42
CA PRO A 67 8.99 -13.24 15.80
C PRO A 67 8.16 -12.11 16.44
N SER A 68 7.99 -12.18 17.75
CA SER A 68 7.35 -11.11 18.53
C SER A 68 8.08 -9.78 18.35
N GLY A 69 7.33 -8.69 18.17
CA GLY A 69 7.90 -7.37 17.90
C GLY A 69 8.29 -7.13 16.44
N SER A 70 8.14 -8.12 15.54
CA SER A 70 8.29 -7.90 14.11
C SER A 70 7.20 -6.98 13.55
N THR A 71 7.58 -6.24 12.51
CA THR A 71 6.69 -5.35 11.76
C THR A 71 6.54 -5.85 10.32
N ALA A 72 5.31 -5.84 9.82
CA ALA A 72 4.97 -6.21 8.46
C ALA A 72 4.24 -5.05 7.76
N PRO A 73 4.76 -4.51 6.65
CA PRO A 73 4.17 -3.34 5.98
C PRO A 73 2.82 -3.69 5.35
N ILE A 74 1.79 -2.88 5.61
CA ILE A 74 0.46 -3.04 5.00
C ILE A 74 0.44 -2.43 3.60
N LEU A 75 1.09 -1.29 3.44
CA LEU A 75 1.05 -0.47 2.24
C LEU A 75 2.45 0.02 1.91
N ILE A 76 2.77 -0.02 0.63
CA ILE A 76 4.04 0.48 0.10
C ILE A 76 3.72 1.62 -0.83
N ASN A 77 4.42 2.74 -0.64
CA ASN A 77 4.24 3.93 -1.46
C ASN A 77 5.10 3.86 -2.72
N PRO A 78 4.53 3.65 -3.91
CA PRO A 78 5.31 3.63 -5.14
C PRO A 78 5.72 5.02 -5.62
N PHE A 79 5.19 6.11 -5.06
CA PHE A 79 5.49 7.49 -5.48
C PHE A 79 6.83 8.03 -4.94
N ALA A 80 7.57 7.23 -4.16
CA ALA A 80 8.84 7.65 -3.61
C ALA A 80 9.85 8.03 -4.72
N LYS A 81 10.35 9.27 -4.71
CA LYS A 81 11.23 9.84 -5.76
C LYS A 81 12.47 8.99 -6.11
N GLY A 82 13.04 8.30 -5.12
CA GLY A 82 14.21 7.42 -5.35
C GLY A 82 13.85 5.94 -5.59
N GLY A 83 12.55 5.64 -5.59
CA GLY A 83 11.99 4.30 -5.63
C GLY A 83 12.34 3.45 -4.41
N TYR A 84 12.64 4.09 -3.28
CA TYR A 84 13.00 3.40 -2.04
C TYR A 84 11.75 3.09 -1.20
N LEU A 85 11.80 1.96 -0.52
CA LEU A 85 10.84 1.68 0.55
C LEU A 85 11.03 2.74 1.67
N PRO A 86 9.96 3.42 2.14
CA PRO A 86 10.08 4.37 3.23
C PRO A 86 10.51 3.66 4.53
N HIS A 87 11.10 4.40 5.47
CA HIS A 87 11.58 3.82 6.74
C HIS A 87 10.45 3.47 7.71
N SER A 88 9.24 4.00 7.48
CA SER A 88 8.06 3.74 8.29
C SER A 88 6.76 3.92 7.49
N GLY A 89 5.67 3.39 8.03
CA GLY A 89 4.32 3.55 7.49
C GLY A 89 3.32 2.58 8.13
N PRO A 90 2.11 2.47 7.55
CA PRO A 90 1.10 1.55 8.05
C PRO A 90 1.61 0.11 8.03
N GLY A 91 1.57 -0.54 9.18
CA GLY A 91 2.08 -1.89 9.35
C GLY A 91 1.34 -2.68 10.42
N PHE A 92 1.35 -4.00 10.27
CA PHE A 92 1.03 -4.91 11.35
C PHE A 92 2.23 -5.00 12.31
N VAL A 93 1.96 -4.92 13.60
CA VAL A 93 2.95 -5.20 14.65
C VAL A 93 2.48 -6.44 15.42
N VAL A 94 3.32 -7.47 15.44
CA VAL A 94 3.02 -8.72 16.12
C VAL A 94 3.14 -8.51 17.63
N ILE A 95 2.00 -8.55 18.35
CA ILE A 95 1.99 -8.46 19.82
C ILE A 95 2.37 -9.83 20.41
N PRO A 96 3.39 -9.90 21.29
CA PRO A 96 3.88 -11.14 21.86
C PRO A 96 2.85 -11.92 22.71
N GLU A 97 1.95 -11.20 23.38
CA GLU A 97 1.16 -11.74 24.51
C GLU A 97 -0.23 -12.25 24.12
N THR A 98 -0.85 -11.68 23.07
CA THR A 98 -2.23 -12.00 22.70
C THR A 98 -2.37 -12.68 21.34
N GLY A 99 -1.33 -12.63 20.50
CA GLY A 99 -1.40 -13.09 19.10
C GLY A 99 -2.34 -12.25 18.23
N ASP A 100 -2.84 -11.11 18.75
CA ASP A 100 -3.75 -10.23 18.04
C ASP A 100 -3.02 -9.35 17.01
N LEU A 101 -3.74 -9.08 15.91
CA LEU A 101 -3.32 -8.15 14.87
C LEU A 101 -3.43 -6.71 15.38
N ASN A 102 -2.30 -6.07 15.72
CA ASN A 102 -2.31 -4.64 15.98
C ASN A 102 -1.86 -3.88 14.73
N ILE A 103 -2.79 -3.11 14.16
CA ILE A 103 -2.50 -2.22 13.03
C ILE A 103 -1.97 -0.92 13.62
N LYS A 104 -0.73 -0.57 13.29
CA LYS A 104 -0.14 0.73 13.61
C LYS A 104 -0.01 1.56 12.34
N GLU A 105 -0.38 2.82 12.45
CA GLU A 105 -0.31 3.78 11.33
C GLU A 105 1.12 4.16 10.96
N ASN A 106 2.03 4.17 11.94
CA ASN A 106 3.45 4.50 11.74
C ASN A 106 4.35 3.44 12.40
N ALA A 107 4.39 2.26 11.80
CA ALA A 107 5.30 1.19 12.21
C ALA A 107 6.66 1.39 11.55
N LEU A 108 7.74 1.16 12.31
CA LEU A 108 9.11 1.24 11.79
C LEU A 108 9.44 -0.02 10.99
N TYR A 109 9.79 0.15 9.72
CA TYR A 109 10.19 -0.96 8.86
C TYR A 109 11.64 -1.41 9.09
N GLY A 110 12.36 -0.76 10.02
CA GLY A 110 13.75 -1.09 10.36
C GLY A 110 13.96 -2.51 10.92
N ALA A 111 12.89 -3.21 11.29
CA ALA A 111 12.93 -4.63 11.67
C ALA A 111 12.82 -5.61 10.48
N MET A 112 12.63 -5.11 9.25
CA MET A 112 12.57 -5.95 8.07
C MET A 112 13.97 -6.35 7.60
N ASP A 113 14.12 -7.60 7.17
CA ASP A 113 15.39 -8.08 6.62
C ASP A 113 15.85 -7.24 5.43
N ALA A 114 17.15 -6.92 5.39
CA ALA A 114 17.72 -6.05 4.37
C ALA A 114 17.42 -6.52 2.93
N HIS A 115 17.46 -7.84 2.68
CA HIS A 115 17.17 -8.42 1.37
C HIS A 115 15.72 -8.19 0.93
N ILE A 116 14.76 -8.20 1.86
CA ILE A 116 13.34 -7.92 1.60
C ILE A 116 13.15 -6.44 1.28
N SER A 117 13.77 -5.55 2.06
CA SER A 117 13.73 -4.10 1.83
C SER A 117 14.31 -3.70 0.46
N VAL A 118 15.41 -4.33 0.06
CA VAL A 118 16.01 -4.16 -1.27
C VAL A 118 15.08 -4.67 -2.38
N ALA A 119 14.44 -5.82 -2.17
CA ALA A 119 13.51 -6.37 -3.15
C ALA A 119 12.30 -5.46 -3.40
N PHE A 120 11.72 -4.86 -2.36
CA PHE A 120 10.67 -3.85 -2.53
C PHE A 120 11.16 -2.58 -3.21
N THR A 121 12.36 -2.11 -2.87
CA THR A 121 12.96 -0.95 -3.53
C THR A 121 13.07 -1.20 -5.05
N ASN A 122 13.53 -2.39 -5.45
CA ASN A 122 13.61 -2.75 -6.87
C ASN A 122 12.23 -2.86 -7.53
N LEU A 123 11.23 -3.40 -6.82
CA LEU A 123 9.86 -3.44 -7.31
C LEU A 123 9.29 -2.03 -7.53
N ILE A 124 9.44 -1.12 -6.57
CA ILE A 124 8.96 0.26 -6.67
C ILE A 124 9.59 0.95 -7.89
N ARG A 125 10.90 0.79 -8.10
CA ARG A 125 11.58 1.33 -9.29
C ARG A 125 11.00 0.76 -10.58
N LYS A 126 10.82 -0.56 -10.64
CA LYS A 126 10.24 -1.24 -11.81
C LYS A 126 8.82 -0.75 -12.10
N VAL A 127 8.00 -0.57 -11.07
CA VAL A 127 6.63 -0.05 -11.18
C VAL A 127 6.63 1.37 -11.73
N ASN A 128 7.48 2.26 -11.20
CA ASN A 128 7.61 3.62 -11.72
C ASN A 128 7.99 3.63 -13.21
N THR A 129 9.03 2.88 -13.58
CA THR A 129 9.46 2.77 -14.98
C THR A 129 8.34 2.25 -15.89
N ARG A 130 7.49 1.33 -15.42
CA ARG A 130 6.35 0.84 -16.22
C ARG A 130 5.24 1.87 -16.33
N ALA A 131 4.93 2.58 -15.24
CA ALA A 131 3.94 3.64 -15.26
C ALA A 131 4.32 4.73 -16.26
N ASP A 132 5.59 5.18 -16.28
CA ASP A 132 6.07 6.22 -17.18
C ASP A 132 5.92 5.85 -18.67
N HIS A 133 6.02 4.56 -19.02
CA HIS A 133 5.93 4.10 -20.41
C HIS A 133 4.50 3.78 -20.88
N LEU A 134 3.62 3.35 -19.98
CA LEU A 134 2.31 2.77 -20.34
C LEU A 134 1.13 3.72 -20.11
N THR A 135 1.36 4.83 -19.44
CA THR A 135 0.29 5.73 -19.01
C THR A 135 0.53 7.13 -19.55
N ILE A 136 -0.56 7.89 -19.60
CA ILE A 136 -0.52 9.31 -19.92
C ILE A 136 -0.61 10.13 -18.64
N TYR A 137 -0.21 11.40 -18.73
CA TYR A 137 -0.47 12.33 -17.64
C TYR A 137 -1.98 12.50 -17.45
N GLY A 138 -2.44 12.54 -16.20
CA GLY A 138 -3.85 12.68 -15.89
C GLY A 138 -4.10 12.75 -14.38
N PRO A 139 -5.37 12.88 -13.97
CA PRO A 139 -5.72 13.05 -12.57
C PRO A 139 -5.46 11.77 -11.77
N ALA A 140 -5.40 11.92 -10.45
CA ALA A 140 -5.42 10.80 -9.51
C ALA A 140 -6.85 10.25 -9.32
N PHE A 141 -6.98 9.09 -8.69
CA PHE A 141 -8.24 8.67 -8.09
C PHE A 141 -8.53 9.51 -6.83
N SER A 142 -9.82 9.70 -6.57
CA SER A 142 -10.36 10.40 -5.41
C SER A 142 -10.69 9.47 -4.24
N GLY A 143 -10.88 8.17 -4.51
CA GLY A 143 -11.19 7.19 -3.47
C GLY A 143 -11.30 5.77 -4.02
N ILE A 144 -11.47 4.84 -3.09
CA ILE A 144 -11.71 3.43 -3.37
C ILE A 144 -12.88 2.87 -2.56
N ALA A 145 -13.53 1.87 -3.14
CA ALA A 145 -14.54 1.06 -2.49
C ALA A 145 -14.25 -0.43 -2.69
N ILE A 146 -14.32 -1.19 -1.60
CA ILE A 146 -14.21 -2.66 -1.62
C ILE A 146 -15.56 -3.24 -1.26
N ASP A 147 -16.27 -3.79 -2.25
CA ASP A 147 -17.49 -4.55 -2.04
C ASP A 147 -17.16 -6.05 -1.92
N CYS A 148 -17.13 -6.53 -0.68
CA CYS A 148 -16.86 -7.92 -0.36
C CYS A 148 -18.02 -8.87 -0.71
N GLY A 149 -19.24 -8.34 -0.95
CA GLY A 149 -20.47 -9.08 -1.18
C GLY A 149 -20.98 -9.04 -2.63
N ALA A 150 -20.31 -8.31 -3.51
CA ALA A 150 -20.72 -8.08 -4.91
C ALA A 150 -21.12 -9.34 -5.68
N TYR A 151 -20.52 -10.49 -5.36
CA TYR A 151 -20.74 -11.78 -6.04
C TYR A 151 -21.42 -12.85 -5.17
N GLY A 152 -22.06 -12.41 -4.09
CA GLY A 152 -22.79 -13.27 -3.16
C GLY A 152 -21.96 -13.79 -1.98
N ILE A 153 -22.66 -14.23 -0.93
CA ILE A 153 -22.12 -14.56 0.38
C ILE A 153 -21.11 -15.72 0.33
N PHE A 154 -21.32 -16.68 -0.58
CA PHE A 154 -20.46 -17.86 -0.75
C PHE A 154 -19.32 -17.67 -1.74
N SER A 155 -19.30 -16.58 -2.51
CA SER A 155 -18.20 -16.31 -3.43
C SER A 155 -17.05 -15.70 -2.66
N ASN A 156 -15.81 -16.17 -2.79
CA ASN A 156 -14.62 -15.50 -2.22
C ASN A 156 -14.21 -14.24 -2.98
N ARG A 157 -15.01 -13.85 -3.98
CA ARG A 157 -14.74 -12.74 -4.89
C ARG A 157 -15.43 -11.47 -4.38
N GLY A 158 -14.74 -10.35 -4.53
CA GLY A 158 -15.26 -9.02 -4.27
C GLY A 158 -14.91 -8.08 -5.42
N LYS A 159 -15.56 -6.93 -5.43
CA LYS A 159 -15.33 -5.88 -6.41
C LYS A 159 -14.54 -4.76 -5.76
N LEU A 160 -13.39 -4.41 -6.35
CA LEU A 160 -12.63 -3.23 -6.00
C LEU A 160 -12.91 -2.15 -7.06
N SER A 161 -13.38 -1.00 -6.59
CA SER A 161 -13.72 0.16 -7.42
C SER A 161 -12.83 1.34 -7.04
N PHE A 162 -12.37 2.08 -8.03
CA PHE A 162 -11.57 3.29 -7.88
C PHE A 162 -12.31 4.42 -8.58
N ASP A 163 -12.62 5.47 -7.84
CA ASP A 163 -13.48 6.56 -8.30
C ASP A 163 -12.66 7.81 -8.62
N THR A 164 -12.96 8.47 -9.72
CA THR A 164 -12.47 9.82 -10.04
C THR A 164 -13.45 10.89 -9.56
N GLU A 165 -12.98 12.14 -9.44
CA GLU A 165 -13.86 13.27 -9.11
C GLU A 165 -15.03 13.42 -10.11
N ASP A 166 -14.79 13.08 -11.38
CA ASP A 166 -15.77 13.10 -12.46
C ASP A 166 -16.78 11.94 -12.43
N ARG A 167 -16.80 11.15 -11.35
CA ARG A 167 -17.64 9.95 -11.17
C ARG A 167 -17.38 8.82 -12.17
N ALA A 168 -16.22 8.85 -12.85
CA ALA A 168 -15.78 7.71 -13.63
C ALA A 168 -15.16 6.68 -12.69
N THR A 169 -15.47 5.39 -12.90
CA THR A 169 -15.01 4.32 -12.00
C THR A 169 -14.21 3.28 -12.76
N ALA A 170 -12.98 3.02 -12.32
CA ALA A 170 -12.21 1.85 -12.71
C ALA A 170 -12.53 0.69 -11.76
N THR A 171 -12.74 -0.50 -12.31
CA THR A 171 -13.22 -1.66 -11.56
C THR A 171 -12.37 -2.89 -11.85
N ILE A 172 -12.07 -3.64 -10.79
CA ILE A 172 -11.46 -4.96 -10.86
C ILE A 172 -12.19 -5.91 -9.92
N GLU A 173 -12.15 -7.19 -10.26
CA GLU A 173 -12.63 -8.26 -9.39
C GLU A 173 -11.43 -8.98 -8.78
N VAL A 174 -11.54 -9.29 -7.49
CA VAL A 174 -10.44 -9.85 -6.70
C VAL A 174 -10.95 -10.91 -5.72
N SER A 175 -10.19 -11.98 -5.53
CA SER A 175 -10.38 -12.90 -4.42
C SER A 175 -9.98 -12.22 -3.10
N ILE A 176 -10.95 -11.78 -2.31
CA ILE A 176 -10.72 -10.92 -1.15
C ILE A 176 -10.10 -11.73 0.01
N PRO A 177 -9.05 -11.20 0.68
CA PRO A 177 -8.47 -11.84 1.86
C PRO A 177 -9.50 -12.04 2.97
N ARG A 178 -9.41 -13.18 3.68
CA ARG A 178 -10.38 -13.58 4.73
C ARG A 178 -10.57 -12.49 5.80
N VAL A 179 -9.53 -11.74 6.14
CA VAL A 179 -9.59 -10.70 7.17
C VAL A 179 -10.64 -9.62 6.88
N PHE A 180 -10.87 -9.27 5.61
CA PHE A 180 -11.88 -8.26 5.24
C PHE A 180 -13.32 -8.71 5.51
N ARG A 181 -13.55 -10.03 5.60
CA ARG A 181 -14.87 -10.63 5.87
C ARG A 181 -15.03 -11.09 7.31
N ALA A 182 -13.95 -11.59 7.91
CA ALA A 182 -13.99 -12.21 9.22
C ALA A 182 -14.02 -11.18 10.36
N ASN A 183 -13.48 -9.98 10.15
CA ASN A 183 -13.42 -8.94 11.18
C ASN A 183 -13.76 -7.57 10.59
N GLU A 184 -14.99 -7.11 10.85
CA GLU A 184 -15.48 -5.86 10.30
C GLU A 184 -14.67 -4.65 10.77
N LYS A 185 -14.25 -4.61 12.04
CA LYS A 185 -13.47 -3.50 12.59
C LYS A 185 -12.11 -3.39 11.90
N VAL A 186 -11.40 -4.51 11.77
CA VAL A 186 -10.09 -4.57 11.08
C VAL A 186 -10.25 -4.24 9.60
N SER A 187 -11.30 -4.77 8.95
CA SER A 187 -11.64 -4.47 7.56
C SER A 187 -11.82 -2.97 7.33
N ARG A 188 -12.62 -2.29 8.16
CA ARG A 188 -12.82 -0.84 8.08
C ARG A 188 -11.51 -0.07 8.27
N THR A 189 -10.66 -0.47 9.22
CA THR A 189 -9.35 0.18 9.43
C THR A 189 -8.45 0.03 8.21
N LEU A 190 -8.36 -1.16 7.61
CA LEU A 190 -7.55 -1.39 6.41
C LEU A 190 -8.08 -0.60 5.21
N ILE A 191 -9.40 -0.59 5.00
CA ILE A 191 -10.04 0.22 3.94
C ILE A 191 -9.77 1.71 4.15
N ASN A 192 -9.80 2.18 5.40
CA ASN A 192 -9.50 3.58 5.72
C ASN A 192 -8.05 3.94 5.40
N ILE A 193 -7.08 3.10 5.78
CA ILE A 193 -5.65 3.30 5.44
C ILE A 193 -5.47 3.43 3.93
N LEU A 194 -6.10 2.56 3.15
CA LEU A 194 -6.01 2.60 1.69
C LEU A 194 -6.66 3.87 1.12
N ASN A 195 -7.84 4.27 1.59
CA ASN A 195 -8.51 5.50 1.16
C ASN A 195 -7.72 6.75 1.51
N CYS A 196 -7.16 6.82 2.72
CA CYS A 196 -6.34 7.96 3.11
C CYS A 196 -5.07 8.06 2.25
N PHE A 197 -4.45 6.93 1.86
CA PHE A 197 -3.34 6.95 0.92
C PHE A 197 -3.74 7.52 -0.44
N ILE A 198 -4.89 7.12 -0.97
CA ILE A 198 -5.42 7.67 -2.23
C ILE A 198 -5.63 9.18 -2.11
N GLY A 199 -6.25 9.65 -1.02
CA GLY A 199 -6.45 11.07 -0.76
C GLY A 199 -5.14 11.85 -0.62
N GLN A 200 -4.15 11.33 0.10
CA GLN A 200 -2.84 11.99 0.25
C GLN A 200 -2.10 12.08 -1.09
N THR A 201 -2.08 10.99 -1.86
CA THR A 201 -1.42 10.98 -3.18
C THR A 201 -2.15 11.83 -4.21
N MET A 202 -3.42 12.17 -3.99
CA MET A 202 -4.15 13.17 -4.77
C MET A 202 -3.72 14.60 -4.43
N ILE A 203 -3.44 14.89 -3.16
CA ILE A 203 -3.01 16.23 -2.67
C ILE A 203 -1.53 16.49 -3.02
N ASP A 204 -0.66 15.49 -2.85
CA ASP A 204 0.79 15.58 -3.02
C ASP A 204 1.25 15.59 -4.50
N ASN A 205 0.44 16.12 -5.42
CA ASN A 205 0.78 16.28 -6.84
C ASN A 205 2.06 17.11 -7.09
N ASP A 206 2.58 17.80 -6.06
CA ASP A 206 3.94 18.34 -6.02
C ASP A 206 4.92 17.36 -5.34
N PHE A 207 5.54 16.54 -6.19
CA PHE A 207 6.64 15.64 -5.88
C PHE A 207 7.67 16.29 -4.91
N SER A 208 7.69 15.90 -3.62
CA SER A 208 8.91 15.97 -2.80
C SER A 208 8.89 15.27 -1.44
N SER A 209 7.74 14.95 -0.84
CA SER A 209 7.78 14.54 0.57
C SER A 209 6.61 13.70 1.05
N CYS A 210 6.27 12.61 0.36
CA CYS A 210 5.45 11.55 0.98
C CYS A 210 6.28 10.73 1.99
N THR A 211 6.82 11.38 3.01
CA THR A 211 6.93 10.75 4.32
C THR A 211 5.49 10.64 4.78
N LEU A 212 5.03 9.45 5.16
CA LEU A 212 3.68 9.24 5.68
C LEU A 212 3.52 9.98 7.02
N ILE A 213 3.43 11.31 6.98
CA ILE A 213 3.13 12.17 8.12
C ILE A 213 1.59 12.20 8.18
N TYR A 214 1.04 11.12 8.71
CA TYR A 214 -0.33 11.11 9.22
C TYR A 214 -0.34 11.87 10.53
N ASP A 215 -0.52 13.19 10.44
CA ASP A 215 -0.83 14.04 11.59
C ASP A 215 -2.20 14.70 11.41
N GLU A 216 -3.07 14.12 10.58
CA GLU A 216 -4.33 14.74 10.14
C GLU A 216 -5.62 14.03 10.57
N VAL A 217 -5.53 12.85 11.19
CA VAL A 217 -6.71 12.25 11.85
C VAL A 217 -7.00 12.94 13.20
N SER A 218 -6.06 13.71 13.74
CA SER A 218 -6.21 14.49 14.99
C SER A 218 -6.60 15.97 14.78
N LYS A 219 -6.54 16.51 13.55
CA LYS A 219 -6.71 17.95 13.27
C LYS A 219 -8.15 18.46 13.16
N ILE A 220 -9.16 17.65 13.49
CA ILE A 220 -10.54 18.15 13.61
C ILE A 220 -10.70 19.04 14.87
N ASN A 221 -9.76 19.05 15.82
CA ASN A 221 -9.79 19.95 16.97
C ASN A 221 -8.56 20.88 17.05
N SER A 222 -8.70 22.08 16.47
CA SER A 222 -8.19 23.38 16.95
C SER A 222 -6.74 23.51 17.52
N VAL A 223 -6.00 24.47 16.93
CA VAL A 223 -4.90 25.32 17.48
C VAL A 223 -3.42 24.89 17.25
N HIS A 224 -2.79 25.67 16.36
CA HIS A 224 -1.36 26.10 16.25
C HIS A 224 -0.27 25.07 15.92
N VAL A 225 0.16 25.13 14.65
CA VAL A 225 1.31 24.44 14.05
C VAL A 225 2.63 24.97 14.64
N ARG A 226 3.43 24.09 15.26
CA ARG A 226 4.87 24.31 15.42
C ARG A 226 5.57 23.78 14.17
N GLN A 227 6.19 24.67 13.40
CA GLN A 227 7.12 24.30 12.33
C GLN A 227 8.34 23.60 12.93
N THR A 228 8.52 22.32 12.67
CA THR A 228 9.80 21.63 12.90
C THR A 228 10.72 21.90 11.72
N HIS A 229 11.85 22.57 12.00
CA HIS A 229 12.90 22.87 11.04
C HIS A 229 13.43 21.61 10.35
N GLU A 230 13.62 21.70 9.03
CA GLU A 230 14.21 20.66 8.19
C GLU A 230 15.68 20.43 8.60
N LYS A 231 16.03 19.20 9.03
CA LYS A 231 17.40 18.85 9.42
C LYS A 231 18.32 18.83 8.21
N THR A 232 19.52 19.40 8.36
CA THR A 232 20.52 19.48 7.29
C THR A 232 21.05 18.10 6.90
N LEU A 233 21.65 18.00 5.70
CA LEU A 233 22.24 16.75 5.20
C LEU A 233 23.27 16.18 6.18
N GLU A 234 24.04 17.04 6.85
CA GLU A 234 25.03 16.61 7.86
C GLU A 234 24.36 16.00 9.09
N GLN A 235 23.23 16.55 9.55
CA GLN A 235 22.49 15.97 10.68
C GLN A 235 21.90 14.59 10.34
N LYS A 236 21.45 14.40 9.09
CA LYS A 236 20.95 13.09 8.62
C LYS A 236 22.06 12.06 8.51
N LEU A 237 23.29 12.47 8.15
CA LEU A 237 24.46 11.60 8.06
C LEU A 237 25.02 11.20 9.44
N MET A 238 24.85 12.06 10.45
CA MET A 238 25.27 11.77 11.83
C MET A 238 24.32 10.83 12.59
N GLU A 239 23.07 10.65 12.11
CA GLU A 239 22.09 9.74 12.72
C GLU A 239 22.26 8.27 12.27
N CYS A 240 23.12 8.00 11.28
CA CYS A 240 23.45 6.65 10.81
C CYS A 240 24.98 6.44 10.71
N PRO A 241 25.69 6.01 11.78
CA PRO A 241 27.07 5.61 11.65
C PRO A 241 27.13 4.20 11.07
N ILE A 242 27.02 4.07 9.75
CA ILE A 242 27.47 2.86 9.06
C ILE A 242 28.97 3.05 8.83
N TRP A 243 29.79 2.63 9.79
CA TRP A 243 31.19 2.42 9.51
C TRP A 243 31.32 1.19 8.61
N ALA A 244 31.86 1.45 7.42
CA ALA A 244 32.40 0.45 6.54
C ALA A 244 33.31 -0.51 7.30
N THR A 245 33.07 -1.81 7.15
CA THR A 245 34.13 -2.80 7.26
C THR A 245 34.18 -3.51 5.91
N TRP A 246 35.31 -3.28 5.23
CA TRP A 246 35.73 -3.98 4.02
C TRP A 246 35.98 -5.46 4.30
#